data_AF-A0A532EX05-F1
#
_entry.id   AF-A0A532EX05-F1
#
_cell.length_a   1.000
_cell.length_b   1.000
_cell.length_c   1.000
_cell.angle_alpha   90.00
_cell.angle_beta   90.00
_cell.angle_gamma   90.00
#
_symmetry.space_group_name_H-M   'P 1'
#
loop_
_entity.id
_entity.type
_entity.pdbx_description
1 polymer ?
#
loop_
_entity_poly.entity_id
_entity_poly.type
_entity_poly.pdbx_seq_one_letter_code
_entity_poly.pdbx_strand_id
1 'polypeptide(L)'
;MITEWSDLFRPGEASSFLDRRPLPLFRPQATAFDANNAWWLAELSRLVYRHDIEESSFLPQPRRTEFLAQAGLRQVAFFNAKHEGAQGFLVESFEGPPFAALVFRGTENIRDWLTNLNVPFDTGHNIPGLVHKGFLRALDAVWSDVASALARITVPVFYAGHSMGAALATLAAARKPPQALYAFGSPRIGDDVFAQAFTTIPAYRLVHNDDPVVDHPSGSFDYTHIGELYALHSSPTPPPTEWQDWFSTLRSVPAPLADHAPIHYSRCLAAMESFSG
;
A
#
# COMPACT_ATOMS: atom_id res chain seq x y z
N MET A 1 -20.00 -6.62 -3.42
CA MET A 1 -19.37 -7.44 -4.48
C MET A 1 -18.55 -8.50 -3.78
N ILE A 2 -18.67 -9.76 -4.19
CA ILE A 2 -17.92 -10.88 -3.60
C ILE A 2 -16.43 -10.72 -3.95
N THR A 3 -15.53 -10.86 -2.98
CA THR A 3 -14.07 -10.79 -3.20
C THR A 3 -13.58 -12.07 -3.86
N GLU A 4 -12.92 -11.93 -5.00
CA GLU A 4 -12.33 -13.06 -5.71
C GLU A 4 -10.88 -13.33 -5.27
N TRP A 5 -10.38 -14.54 -5.51
CA TRP A 5 -8.96 -14.87 -5.23
C TRP A 5 -7.99 -14.00 -6.03
N SER A 6 -8.39 -13.56 -7.22
CA SER A 6 -7.65 -12.61 -8.06
C SER A 6 -7.48 -11.25 -7.39
N ASP A 7 -8.50 -10.75 -6.67
CA ASP A 7 -8.42 -9.46 -5.97
C ASP A 7 -7.33 -9.46 -4.89
N LEU A 8 -7.06 -10.61 -4.27
CA LEU A 8 -6.04 -10.76 -3.24
C LEU A 8 -4.65 -11.11 -3.80
N PHE A 9 -4.56 -12.11 -4.68
CA PHE A 9 -3.28 -12.67 -5.12
C PHE A 9 -2.79 -12.13 -6.46
N ARG A 10 -3.68 -11.56 -7.27
CA ARG A 10 -3.37 -11.01 -8.60
C ARG A 10 -3.98 -9.61 -8.78
N PRO A 11 -3.83 -8.69 -7.81
CA PRO A 11 -4.46 -7.37 -7.87
C PRO A 11 -4.03 -6.54 -9.10
N GLY A 12 -2.85 -6.83 -9.66
CA GLY A 12 -2.36 -6.24 -10.90
C GLY A 12 -3.14 -6.60 -12.15
N GLU A 13 -3.94 -7.67 -12.13
CA GLU A 13 -4.73 -8.16 -13.27
C GLU A 13 -6.12 -7.56 -13.36
N ALA A 14 -6.50 -6.73 -12.39
CA ALA A 14 -7.76 -6.01 -12.42
C ALA A 14 -7.91 -5.24 -13.74
N SER A 15 -9.16 -5.13 -14.21
CA SER A 15 -9.50 -4.45 -15.46
C SER A 15 -9.69 -2.94 -15.31
N SER A 16 -9.77 -2.45 -14.07
CA SER A 16 -9.94 -1.03 -13.74
C SER A 16 -8.94 -0.58 -12.70
N PHE A 17 -8.48 0.67 -12.82
CA PHE A 17 -7.63 1.40 -11.88
C PHE A 17 -7.88 2.89 -12.02
N LEU A 18 -7.96 3.58 -10.89
CA LEU A 18 -8.22 5.01 -10.82
C LEU A 18 -9.53 5.36 -11.55
N ASP A 19 -10.56 4.53 -11.42
CA ASP A 19 -11.77 4.57 -12.25
C ASP A 19 -12.83 5.59 -11.81
N ARG A 20 -12.64 6.24 -10.67
CA ARG A 20 -13.61 7.22 -10.16
C ARG A 20 -13.67 8.44 -11.08
N ARG A 21 -14.88 8.84 -11.48
CA ARG A 21 -15.12 10.03 -12.31
C ARG A 21 -16.25 10.90 -11.71
N PRO A 22 -16.01 12.20 -11.46
CA PRO A 22 -14.72 12.89 -11.57
C PRO A 22 -13.68 12.31 -10.59
N LEU A 23 -12.41 12.43 -10.93
CA LEU A 23 -11.33 12.07 -10.00
C LEU A 23 -11.39 13.02 -8.79
N PRO A 24 -11.27 12.51 -7.55
CA PRO A 24 -11.24 13.37 -6.37
C PRO A 24 -10.01 14.28 -6.41
N LEU A 25 -10.14 15.48 -5.86
CA LEU A 25 -9.02 16.42 -5.80
C LEU A 25 -7.97 15.93 -4.80
N PHE A 26 -6.75 15.67 -5.28
CA PHE A 26 -5.61 15.42 -4.40
C PHE A 26 -5.24 16.71 -3.66
N ARG A 27 -4.96 16.64 -2.35
CA ARG A 27 -4.66 17.78 -1.49
C ARG A 27 -3.24 17.70 -0.94
N PRO A 28 -2.21 18.17 -1.68
CA PRO A 28 -0.81 18.06 -1.28
C PRO A 28 -0.46 18.80 0.01
N GLN A 29 -1.25 19.81 0.37
CA GLN A 29 -1.04 20.69 1.53
C GLN A 29 -1.89 20.30 2.76
N ALA A 30 -2.54 19.13 2.73
CA ALA A 30 -3.29 18.64 3.88
C ALA A 30 -2.34 18.44 5.07
N THR A 31 -2.70 19.02 6.21
CA THR A 31 -1.91 18.96 7.47
C THR A 31 -2.36 17.82 8.39
N ALA A 32 -3.43 17.12 8.02
CA ALA A 32 -4.01 15.99 8.74
C ALA A 32 -4.47 14.93 7.71
N PHE A 33 -5.03 13.82 8.19
CA PHE A 33 -5.57 12.78 7.33
C PHE A 33 -6.58 13.36 6.33
N ASP A 34 -6.46 12.92 5.07
CA ASP A 34 -7.36 13.31 3.99
C ASP A 34 -7.77 12.05 3.22
N ALA A 35 -9.08 11.84 3.12
CA ALA A 35 -9.66 10.65 2.51
C ALA A 35 -9.44 10.60 0.99
N ASN A 36 -9.31 11.75 0.32
CA ASN A 36 -9.01 11.78 -1.12
C ASN A 36 -7.57 11.38 -1.38
N ASN A 37 -6.63 11.94 -0.61
CA ASN A 37 -5.24 11.49 -0.66
C ASN A 37 -5.14 9.99 -0.37
N ALA A 38 -5.84 9.50 0.66
CA ALA A 38 -5.90 8.08 0.97
C ALA A 38 -6.42 7.25 -0.21
N TRP A 39 -7.51 7.68 -0.87
CA TRP A 39 -8.07 6.97 -2.02
C TRP A 39 -7.08 6.86 -3.18
N TRP A 40 -6.44 7.98 -3.54
CA TRP A 40 -5.40 8.02 -4.57
C TRP A 40 -4.25 7.05 -4.26
N LEU A 41 -3.75 7.10 -3.02
CA LEU A 41 -2.62 6.29 -2.58
C LEU A 41 -2.99 4.81 -2.43
N ALA A 42 -4.25 4.48 -2.14
CA ALA A 42 -4.77 3.11 -2.17
C ALA A 42 -4.80 2.56 -3.60
N GLU A 43 -5.31 3.35 -4.56
CA GLU A 43 -5.33 2.94 -5.97
C GLU A 43 -3.93 2.78 -6.56
N LEU A 44 -2.99 3.66 -6.20
CA LEU A 44 -1.58 3.49 -6.59
C LEU A 44 -0.95 2.24 -5.93
N SER A 45 -1.29 1.96 -4.67
CA SER A 45 -0.84 0.75 -3.96
C SER A 45 -1.42 -0.53 -4.54
N ARG A 46 -2.53 -0.46 -5.28
CA ARG A 46 -3.07 -1.56 -6.09
C ARG A 46 -2.40 -1.63 -7.46
N LEU A 47 -2.22 -0.48 -8.11
CA LEU A 47 -1.67 -0.36 -9.46
C LEU A 47 -0.20 -0.81 -9.55
N VAL A 48 0.58 -0.68 -8.48
CA VAL A 48 1.99 -1.15 -8.43
C VAL A 48 2.13 -2.67 -8.61
N TYR A 49 1.06 -3.45 -8.38
CA TYR A 49 1.05 -4.88 -8.69
C TYR A 49 0.89 -5.21 -10.16
N ARG A 50 0.46 -4.25 -10.99
CA ARG A 50 0.34 -4.46 -12.44
C ARG A 50 1.72 -4.40 -13.06
N HIS A 51 2.21 -5.55 -13.53
CA HIS A 51 3.51 -5.64 -14.18
C HIS A 51 3.52 -4.80 -15.46
N ASP A 52 4.65 -4.17 -15.72
CA ASP A 52 4.91 -3.43 -16.95
C ASP A 52 6.30 -3.83 -17.50
N ILE A 53 6.84 -3.05 -18.43
CA ILE A 53 8.08 -3.34 -19.18
C ILE A 53 9.30 -3.68 -18.30
N GLU A 54 9.33 -3.21 -17.05
CA GLU A 54 10.44 -3.44 -16.12
C GLU A 54 10.41 -4.82 -15.45
N GLU A 55 9.29 -5.55 -15.57
CA GLU A 55 9.01 -6.77 -14.82
C GLU A 55 8.67 -7.96 -15.73
N SER A 56 8.10 -7.72 -16.91
CA SER A 56 7.57 -8.78 -17.76
C SER A 56 7.71 -8.47 -19.26
N SER A 57 8.01 -9.51 -20.05
CA SER A 57 7.92 -9.45 -21.52
C SER A 57 6.49 -9.62 -22.04
N PHE A 58 5.58 -10.14 -21.21
CA PHE A 58 4.15 -10.24 -21.53
C PHE A 58 3.40 -9.16 -20.75
N LEU A 59 3.00 -8.12 -21.48
CA LEU A 59 2.45 -6.90 -20.89
C LEU A 59 0.92 -6.97 -20.83
N PRO A 60 0.32 -6.86 -19.63
CA PRO A 60 -1.13 -6.77 -19.51
C PRO A 60 -1.60 -5.42 -20.07
N GLN A 61 -2.71 -5.43 -20.82
CA GLN A 61 -3.32 -4.23 -21.41
C GLN A 61 -4.63 -3.88 -20.68
N PRO A 62 -4.91 -2.59 -20.38
CA PRO A 62 -4.05 -1.40 -20.56
C PRO A 62 -2.80 -1.45 -19.68
N ARG A 63 -1.68 -0.82 -20.06
CA ARG A 63 -0.45 -0.85 -19.24
C ARG A 63 -0.57 -0.03 -17.96
N ARG A 64 0.30 -0.28 -16.98
CA ARG A 64 0.39 0.53 -15.75
C ARG A 64 0.60 2.01 -16.09
N THR A 65 1.51 2.29 -17.01
CA THR A 65 1.77 3.65 -17.51
C THR A 65 0.57 4.32 -18.17
N GLU A 66 -0.33 3.56 -18.78
CA GLU A 66 -1.55 4.08 -19.41
C GLU A 66 -2.60 4.46 -18.37
N PHE A 67 -2.79 3.65 -17.32
CA PHE A 67 -3.66 4.02 -16.19
C PHE A 67 -3.15 5.27 -15.46
N LEU A 68 -1.83 5.37 -15.25
CA LEU A 68 -1.23 6.58 -14.67
C LEU A 68 -1.50 7.82 -15.52
N ALA A 69 -1.27 7.73 -16.84
CA ALA A 69 -1.46 8.85 -17.75
C ALA A 69 -2.93 9.32 -17.79
N GLN A 70 -3.89 8.39 -17.78
CA GLN A 70 -5.32 8.72 -17.71
C GLN A 70 -5.73 9.47 -16.44
N ALA A 71 -4.92 9.38 -15.39
CA ALA A 71 -5.12 10.07 -14.12
C ALA A 71 -4.23 11.31 -13.94
N GLY A 72 -3.51 11.75 -14.99
CA GLY A 72 -2.62 12.91 -14.91
C GLY A 72 -1.29 12.63 -14.23
N LEU A 73 -0.86 11.36 -14.14
CA LEU A 73 0.36 10.93 -13.48
C LEU A 73 1.35 10.32 -14.48
N ARG A 74 2.65 10.53 -14.27
CA ARG A 74 3.71 9.85 -15.00
C ARG A 74 4.58 9.04 -14.05
N GLN A 75 5.06 7.88 -14.51
CA GLN A 75 6.08 7.13 -13.80
C GLN A 75 7.45 7.80 -14.00
N VAL A 76 8.06 8.25 -12.91
CA VAL A 76 9.40 8.86 -12.89
C VAL A 76 10.48 7.78 -12.82
N ALA A 77 10.24 6.75 -12.01
CA ALA A 77 11.15 5.62 -11.85
C ALA A 77 10.39 4.36 -11.39
N PHE A 78 10.94 3.21 -11.73
CA PHE A 78 10.56 1.91 -11.18
C PHE A 78 11.78 1.27 -10.52
N PHE A 79 11.58 0.67 -9.35
CA PHE A 79 12.62 0.02 -8.55
C PHE A 79 12.31 -1.47 -8.49
N ASN A 80 13.30 -2.30 -8.80
CA ASN A 80 13.10 -3.74 -8.93
C ASN A 80 14.25 -4.55 -8.30
N ALA A 81 14.11 -4.90 -7.04
CA ALA A 81 14.93 -5.88 -6.33
C ALA A 81 14.07 -7.10 -5.96
N LYS A 82 13.56 -7.79 -7.00
CA LYS A 82 12.65 -8.93 -6.87
C LYS A 82 13.21 -10.04 -5.96
N HIS A 83 14.52 -10.27 -5.99
CA HIS A 83 15.17 -11.29 -5.18
C HIS A 83 15.18 -10.95 -3.68
N GLU A 84 15.32 -9.68 -3.35
CA GLU A 84 15.31 -9.14 -2.00
C GLU A 84 13.90 -8.80 -1.50
N GLY A 85 12.90 -8.85 -2.40
CA GLY A 85 11.50 -8.64 -2.08
C GLY A 85 11.07 -7.17 -2.08
N ALA A 86 11.79 -6.29 -2.78
CA ALA A 86 11.41 -4.89 -2.93
C ALA A 86 11.13 -4.53 -4.38
N GLN A 87 9.89 -4.09 -4.63
CA GLN A 87 9.50 -3.48 -5.89
C GLN A 87 8.64 -2.25 -5.59
N GLY A 88 8.71 -1.24 -6.45
CA GLY A 88 7.94 -0.03 -6.26
C GLY A 88 8.14 0.96 -7.38
N PHE A 89 7.33 2.00 -7.42
CA PHE A 89 7.50 3.10 -8.35
C PHE A 89 7.52 4.44 -7.64
N LEU A 90 8.12 5.42 -8.31
CA LEU A 90 7.94 6.83 -8.03
C LEU A 90 7.13 7.45 -9.17
N VAL A 91 5.99 8.04 -8.85
CA VAL A 91 5.13 8.75 -9.81
C VAL A 91 5.04 10.23 -9.45
N GLU A 92 4.77 11.06 -10.45
CA GLU A 92 4.62 12.50 -10.30
C GLU A 92 3.44 12.99 -11.13
N SER A 93 2.67 13.93 -10.60
CA SER A 93 1.56 14.57 -11.32
C SER A 93 2.07 15.52 -12.40
N PHE A 94 1.49 15.45 -13.58
CA PHE A 94 1.63 16.47 -14.64
C PHE A 94 0.32 17.23 -14.90
N GLU A 95 -0.81 16.77 -14.35
CA GLU A 95 -2.09 17.48 -14.31
C GLU A 95 -2.61 17.58 -12.87
N GLY A 96 -3.39 18.61 -12.58
CA GLY A 96 -3.94 18.84 -11.25
C GLY A 96 -2.94 19.43 -10.24
N PRO A 97 -3.23 19.36 -8.93
CA PRO A 97 -2.33 19.83 -7.89
C PRO A 97 -0.98 19.07 -7.91
N PRO A 98 0.16 19.74 -7.75
CA PRO A 98 1.47 19.10 -7.86
C PRO A 98 1.77 18.19 -6.66
N PHE A 99 2.04 16.91 -6.91
CA PHE A 99 2.54 15.96 -5.93
C PHE A 99 3.35 14.83 -6.60
N ALA A 100 4.11 14.12 -5.78
CA ALA A 100 4.71 12.84 -6.15
C ALA A 100 4.34 11.76 -5.14
N ALA A 101 4.32 10.50 -5.57
CA ALA A 101 4.08 9.36 -4.70
C ALA A 101 5.15 8.28 -4.91
N LEU A 102 5.83 7.91 -3.82
CA LEU A 102 6.67 6.71 -3.76
C LEU A 102 5.82 5.56 -3.22
N VAL A 103 5.60 4.54 -4.04
CA VAL A 103 4.70 3.45 -3.71
C VAL A 103 5.43 2.13 -3.81
N PHE A 104 5.44 1.36 -2.72
CA PHE A 104 6.01 0.02 -2.69
C PHE A 104 4.92 -1.04 -2.82
N ARG A 105 5.26 -2.09 -3.56
CA ARG A 105 4.44 -3.27 -3.77
C ARG A 105 4.61 -4.24 -2.61
N GLY A 106 3.53 -4.91 -2.20
CA GLY A 106 3.63 -6.08 -1.34
C GLY A 106 4.02 -7.35 -2.10
N THR A 107 4.05 -8.47 -1.37
CA THR A 107 4.32 -9.78 -1.97
C THR A 107 3.11 -10.29 -2.75
N GLU A 108 3.33 -10.99 -3.85
CA GLU A 108 2.26 -11.72 -4.58
C GLU A 108 1.86 -13.02 -3.86
N ASN A 109 2.73 -13.54 -2.98
CA ASN A 109 2.47 -14.76 -2.23
C ASN A 109 2.26 -14.47 -0.75
N ILE A 110 1.12 -13.87 -0.44
CA ILE A 110 0.84 -13.36 0.91
C ILE A 110 0.67 -14.48 1.96
N ARG A 111 0.22 -15.68 1.56
CA ARG A 111 0.08 -16.81 2.49
C ARG A 111 1.44 -17.26 3.02
N ASP A 112 2.41 -17.46 2.12
CA ASP A 112 3.76 -17.85 2.50
C ASP A 112 4.45 -16.74 3.28
N TRP A 113 4.11 -15.48 3.02
CA TRP A 113 4.65 -14.37 3.78
C TRP A 113 4.11 -14.32 5.21
N LEU A 114 2.80 -14.46 5.42
CA LEU A 114 2.18 -14.41 6.75
C LEU A 114 2.74 -15.45 7.71
N THR A 115 3.05 -16.65 7.20
CA THR A 115 3.62 -17.73 8.02
C THR A 115 5.10 -17.51 8.37
N ASN A 116 5.81 -16.60 7.69
CA ASN A 116 7.24 -16.34 7.84
C ASN A 116 7.57 -14.97 8.49
N LEU A 117 6.57 -14.28 9.04
CA LEU A 117 6.72 -12.92 9.60
C LEU A 117 7.50 -12.84 10.93
N ASN A 118 7.75 -13.96 11.60
CA ASN A 118 8.38 -13.95 12.90
C ASN A 118 9.92 -13.96 12.78
N VAL A 119 10.47 -12.85 12.30
CA VAL A 119 11.90 -12.64 12.08
C VAL A 119 12.48 -11.75 13.20
N PRO A 120 13.74 -11.93 13.61
CA PRO A 120 14.40 -11.02 14.55
C PRO A 120 14.46 -9.58 14.04
N PHE A 121 14.57 -8.67 15.00
CA PHE A 121 14.94 -7.29 14.76
C PHE A 121 16.37 -7.14 14.22
N ASP A 122 16.62 -6.02 13.56
CA ASP A 122 17.94 -5.52 13.17
C ASP A 122 17.98 -3.99 13.31
N THR A 123 19.18 -3.42 13.37
CA THR A 123 19.40 -1.97 13.40
C THR A 123 19.59 -1.45 11.97
N GLY A 124 18.79 -0.48 11.56
CA GLY A 124 18.90 0.15 10.25
C GLY A 124 19.82 1.36 10.24
N HIS A 125 20.53 1.59 9.12
CA HIS A 125 21.28 2.82 8.94
C HIS A 125 20.33 4.03 8.89
N ASN A 126 20.56 5.02 9.75
CA ASN A 126 19.70 6.21 9.92
C ASN A 126 18.23 5.88 10.21
N ILE A 127 17.96 4.71 10.80
CA ILE A 127 16.63 4.35 11.31
C ILE A 127 16.75 4.21 12.83
N PRO A 128 15.95 4.94 13.62
CA PRO A 128 15.95 4.81 15.07
C PRO A 128 15.34 3.47 15.50
N GLY A 129 15.84 2.93 16.61
CA GLY A 129 15.30 1.70 17.19
C GLY A 129 15.63 0.44 16.39
N LEU A 130 14.84 -0.59 16.64
CA LEU A 130 14.96 -1.91 16.05
C LEU A 130 13.83 -2.15 15.05
N VAL A 131 14.15 -2.73 13.89
CA VAL A 131 13.18 -2.98 12.81
C VAL A 131 13.29 -4.39 12.26
N HIS A 132 12.22 -4.89 11.66
CA HIS A 132 12.16 -6.23 11.08
C HIS A 132 13.25 -6.41 10.00
N LYS A 133 14.19 -7.33 10.25
CA LYS A 133 15.39 -7.53 9.42
C LYS A 133 15.10 -7.75 7.94
N GLY A 134 14.05 -8.51 7.62
CA GLY A 134 13.67 -8.81 6.25
C GLY A 134 13.23 -7.57 5.47
N PHE A 135 12.47 -6.67 6.10
CA PHE A 135 11.97 -5.45 5.45
C PHE A 135 13.11 -4.43 5.28
N LEU A 136 13.99 -4.36 6.27
CA LEU A 136 15.19 -3.52 6.20
C LEU A 136 16.07 -3.93 5.02
N ARG A 137 16.40 -5.22 4.90
CA ARG A 137 17.19 -5.75 3.79
C ARG A 137 16.54 -5.49 2.43
N ALA A 138 15.23 -5.67 2.33
CA ALA A 138 14.47 -5.41 1.11
C ALA A 138 14.56 -3.93 0.72
N LEU A 139 14.35 -3.00 1.66
CA LEU A 139 14.48 -1.57 1.38
C LEU A 139 15.92 -1.19 1.01
N ASP A 140 16.92 -1.73 1.69
CA ASP A 140 18.34 -1.48 1.40
C ASP A 140 18.71 -1.81 -0.04
N ALA A 141 18.14 -2.88 -0.60
CA ALA A 141 18.42 -3.32 -1.95
C ALA A 141 18.01 -2.29 -3.03
N VAL A 142 17.07 -1.39 -2.73
CA VAL A 142 16.58 -0.36 -3.67
C VAL A 142 16.88 1.07 -3.21
N TRP A 143 17.43 1.26 -2.01
CA TRP A 143 17.48 2.59 -1.38
C TRP A 143 18.35 3.59 -2.14
N SER A 144 19.48 3.16 -2.71
CA SER A 144 20.35 4.06 -3.50
C SER A 144 19.61 4.70 -4.67
N ASP A 145 18.81 3.90 -5.37
CA ASP A 145 18.06 4.33 -6.56
C ASP A 145 16.87 5.17 -6.16
N VAL A 146 16.16 4.78 -5.09
CA VAL A 146 15.07 5.55 -4.49
C VAL A 146 15.56 6.92 -4.04
N ALA A 147 16.65 6.99 -3.27
CA ALA A 147 17.22 8.24 -2.76
C ALA A 147 17.63 9.16 -3.92
N SER A 148 18.28 8.59 -4.96
CA SER A 148 18.69 9.32 -6.16
C SER A 148 17.49 9.85 -6.94
N ALA A 149 16.40 9.08 -7.06
CA ALA A 149 15.18 9.50 -7.72
C ALA A 149 14.45 10.61 -6.95
N LEU A 150 14.31 10.44 -5.63
CA LEU A 150 13.69 11.42 -4.75
C LEU A 150 14.46 12.75 -4.68
N ALA A 151 15.78 12.75 -4.91
CA ALA A 151 16.58 13.97 -4.97
C ALA A 151 16.22 14.89 -6.14
N ARG A 152 15.53 14.35 -7.17
CA ARG A 152 15.08 15.10 -8.35
C ARG A 152 13.65 15.63 -8.23
N ILE A 153 12.92 15.24 -7.18
CA ILE A 153 11.53 15.66 -6.97
C ILE A 153 11.51 16.98 -6.20
N THR A 154 10.73 17.94 -6.69
CA THR A 154 10.61 19.30 -6.12
C THR A 154 9.21 19.63 -5.61
N VAL A 155 8.28 18.68 -5.72
CA VAL A 155 6.89 18.77 -5.24
C VAL A 155 6.72 17.96 -3.95
N PRO A 156 5.64 18.17 -3.16
CA PRO A 156 5.36 17.36 -1.98
C PRO A 156 5.32 15.86 -2.31
N VAL A 157 6.04 15.04 -1.54
CA VAL A 157 6.16 13.60 -1.77
C VAL A 157 5.40 12.82 -0.72
N PHE A 158 4.55 11.91 -1.16
CA PHE A 158 3.76 11.02 -0.31
C PHE A 158 4.26 9.60 -0.43
N TYR A 159 4.36 8.88 0.68
CA TYR A 159 4.76 7.48 0.67
C TYR A 159 3.54 6.61 0.90
N ALA A 160 3.44 5.50 0.18
CA ALA A 160 2.37 4.56 0.35
C ALA A 160 2.78 3.12 0.03
N GLY A 161 1.96 2.19 0.50
CA GLY A 161 2.08 0.80 0.14
C GLY A 161 1.00 -0.02 0.81
N HIS A 162 0.75 -1.19 0.26
CA HIS A 162 -0.17 -2.18 0.81
C HIS A 162 0.60 -3.39 1.32
N SER A 163 0.15 -3.98 2.43
CA SER A 163 0.74 -5.19 3.01
C SER A 163 2.23 -5.00 3.34
N MET A 164 3.10 -5.91 2.90
CA MET A 164 4.57 -5.75 2.96
C MET A 164 5.06 -4.44 2.32
N GLY A 165 4.39 -3.92 1.28
CA GLY A 165 4.74 -2.63 0.68
C GLY A 165 4.55 -1.48 1.66
N ALA A 166 3.56 -1.56 2.55
CA ALA A 166 3.36 -0.58 3.62
C ALA A 166 4.54 -0.56 4.61
N ALA A 167 5.13 -1.74 4.89
CA ALA A 167 6.32 -1.85 5.73
C ALA A 167 7.54 -1.17 5.08
N LEU A 168 7.75 -1.39 3.77
CA LEU A 168 8.84 -0.73 3.04
C LEU A 168 8.65 0.79 2.97
N ALA A 169 7.43 1.25 2.71
CA ALA A 169 7.09 2.67 2.70
C ALA A 169 7.35 3.34 4.06
N THR A 170 7.04 2.64 5.15
CA THR A 170 7.30 3.11 6.51
C THR A 170 8.80 3.22 6.79
N LEU A 171 9.59 2.20 6.45
CA LEU A 171 11.04 2.26 6.62
C LEU A 171 11.68 3.35 5.75
N ALA A 172 11.17 3.56 4.53
CA ALA A 172 11.57 4.67 3.68
C ALA A 172 11.26 6.02 4.33
N ALA A 173 10.09 6.17 4.96
CA ALA A 173 9.71 7.38 5.68
C ALA A 173 10.63 7.67 6.87
N ALA A 174 11.06 6.63 7.60
CA ALA A 174 12.02 6.77 8.68
C ALA A 174 13.40 7.26 8.18
N ARG A 175 13.86 6.81 7.01
CA ARG A 175 15.13 7.25 6.41
C ARG A 175 15.06 8.65 5.79
N LYS A 176 13.95 8.97 5.14
CA LYS A 176 13.70 10.26 4.49
C LYS A 176 12.22 10.62 4.68
N PRO A 177 11.90 11.55 5.60
CA PRO A 177 10.51 11.91 5.89
C PRO A 177 9.76 12.43 4.64
N PRO A 178 8.57 11.89 4.34
CA PRO A 178 7.68 12.41 3.31
C PRO A 178 6.80 13.54 3.87
N GLN A 179 5.97 14.13 3.00
CA GLN A 179 4.86 14.99 3.41
C GLN A 179 3.85 14.22 4.29
N ALA A 180 3.52 12.99 3.89
CA ALA A 180 2.75 12.05 4.69
C ALA A 180 2.96 10.60 4.21
N LEU A 181 2.76 9.66 5.12
CA LEU A 181 2.76 8.22 4.88
C LEU A 181 1.33 7.67 5.00
N TYR A 182 0.90 6.89 4.00
CA TYR A 182 -0.37 6.15 4.02
C TYR A 182 -0.09 4.65 3.89
N ALA A 183 -0.23 3.93 4.99
CA ALA A 183 0.13 2.53 5.13
C ALA A 183 -1.15 1.66 5.19
N PHE A 184 -1.41 0.87 4.14
CA PHE A 184 -2.64 0.07 4.03
C PHE A 184 -2.38 -1.39 4.40
N GLY A 185 -3.14 -1.94 5.34
CA GLY A 185 -2.96 -3.34 5.78
C GLY A 185 -1.55 -3.61 6.30
N SER A 186 -0.93 -2.62 6.96
CA SER A 186 0.47 -2.72 7.36
C SER A 186 0.67 -3.69 8.52
N PRO A 187 1.68 -4.58 8.46
CA PRO A 187 2.14 -5.31 9.64
C PRO A 187 2.82 -4.34 10.63
N ARG A 188 3.18 -4.85 11.81
CA ARG A 188 4.14 -4.19 12.71
C ARG A 188 5.56 -4.32 12.17
N ILE A 189 6.38 -3.31 12.41
CA ILE A 189 7.64 -3.12 11.66
C ILE A 189 8.84 -2.98 12.58
N GLY A 190 8.69 -2.34 13.73
CA GLY A 190 9.79 -2.07 14.65
C GLY A 190 9.35 -2.04 16.10
N ASP A 191 10.30 -1.79 16.98
CA ASP A 191 10.09 -1.64 18.43
C ASP A 191 9.48 -0.28 18.79
N ASP A 192 9.26 -0.05 20.09
CA ASP A 192 8.74 1.21 20.62
C ASP A 192 9.62 2.42 20.26
N VAL A 193 10.94 2.25 20.20
CA VAL A 193 11.88 3.32 19.85
C VAL A 193 11.69 3.73 18.39
N PHE A 194 11.55 2.75 17.50
CA PHE A 194 11.19 3.01 16.10
C PHE A 194 9.82 3.68 15.99
N ALA A 195 8.82 3.22 16.74
CA ALA A 195 7.47 3.77 16.71
C ALA A 195 7.43 5.25 17.14
N GLN A 196 8.22 5.64 18.14
CA GLN A 196 8.33 7.02 18.60
C GLN A 196 8.87 7.99 17.53
N ALA A 197 9.62 7.51 16.54
CA ALA A 197 10.09 8.33 15.43
C ALA A 197 8.96 8.85 14.52
N PHE A 198 7.79 8.19 14.54
CA PHE A 198 6.62 8.60 13.77
C PHE A 198 5.74 9.61 14.49
N THR A 199 6.16 10.14 15.64
CA THR A 199 5.47 11.25 16.32
C THR A 199 5.59 12.58 15.56
N THR A 200 6.64 12.74 14.74
CA THR A 200 6.91 13.96 13.97
C THR A 200 6.63 13.80 12.47
N ILE A 201 6.29 12.60 12.02
CA ILE A 201 5.99 12.27 10.62
C ILE A 201 4.49 11.99 10.51
N PRO A 202 3.71 12.74 9.71
CA PRO A 202 2.31 12.41 9.48
C PRO A 202 2.21 11.00 8.87
N ALA A 203 1.72 10.05 9.65
CA ALA A 203 1.63 8.65 9.27
C ALA A 203 0.26 8.11 9.62
N TYR A 204 -0.44 7.61 8.60
CA TYR A 204 -1.81 7.11 8.70
C TYR A 204 -1.80 5.62 8.34
N ARG A 205 -2.23 4.79 9.29
CA ARG A 205 -2.34 3.35 9.12
C ARG A 205 -3.80 2.99 8.94
N LEU A 206 -4.13 2.53 7.74
CA LEU A 206 -5.49 2.13 7.38
C LEU A 206 -5.63 0.62 7.50
N VAL A 207 -6.69 0.18 8.17
CA VAL A 207 -7.01 -1.23 8.42
C VAL A 207 -8.45 -1.48 8.01
N HIS A 208 -8.69 -2.50 7.20
CA HIS A 208 -10.03 -2.85 6.76
C HIS A 208 -10.58 -4.03 7.58
N ASN A 209 -11.72 -3.84 8.25
CA ASN A 209 -12.38 -4.86 9.08
C ASN A 209 -11.38 -5.63 9.99
N ASP A 210 -11.44 -6.96 9.99
CA ASP A 210 -10.59 -7.86 10.78
C ASP A 210 -9.40 -8.37 9.96
N ASP A 211 -8.69 -7.48 9.26
CA ASP A 211 -7.50 -7.81 8.47
C ASP A 211 -6.41 -8.44 9.38
N PRO A 212 -6.12 -9.75 9.23
CA PRO A 212 -5.25 -10.49 10.13
C PRO A 212 -3.77 -10.12 9.97
N VAL A 213 -3.40 -9.45 8.87
CA VAL A 213 -2.01 -9.05 8.62
C VAL A 213 -1.53 -8.02 9.62
N VAL A 214 -2.44 -7.17 10.09
CA VAL A 214 -2.14 -6.08 11.02
C VAL A 214 -1.62 -6.63 12.34
N ASP A 215 -2.11 -7.78 12.78
CA ASP A 215 -1.70 -8.37 14.05
C ASP A 215 -0.35 -9.09 14.00
N HIS A 216 0.33 -9.09 12.86
CA HIS A 216 1.64 -9.70 12.71
C HIS A 216 2.78 -8.66 12.61
N PRO A 217 4.00 -9.01 13.08
CA PRO A 217 4.36 -10.24 13.78
C PRO A 217 3.68 -10.33 15.16
N SER A 218 3.26 -11.54 15.52
CA SER A 218 2.75 -11.91 16.84
C SER A 218 3.69 -12.95 17.43
N GLY A 219 4.32 -12.64 18.57
CA GLY A 219 5.40 -13.47 19.12
C GLY A 219 6.20 -12.76 20.21
N SER A 220 7.30 -13.37 20.65
CA SER A 220 8.15 -12.94 21.79
C SER A 220 8.96 -11.65 21.58
N PHE A 221 8.66 -10.89 20.53
CA PHE A 221 9.34 -9.65 20.18
C PHE A 221 8.34 -8.50 20.32
N ASP A 222 8.73 -7.44 21.04
CA ASP A 222 7.89 -6.27 21.36
C ASP A 222 7.76 -5.35 20.13
N TYR A 223 7.10 -5.85 19.08
CA TYR A 223 6.76 -5.06 17.89
C TYR A 223 5.61 -4.10 18.19
N THR A 224 5.74 -2.87 17.73
CA THR A 224 4.76 -1.79 17.96
C THR A 224 4.25 -1.20 16.66
N HIS A 225 2.96 -0.89 16.62
CA HIS A 225 2.36 -0.19 15.50
C HIS A 225 2.79 1.28 15.46
N ILE A 226 2.90 1.80 14.25
CA ILE A 226 3.20 3.21 14.00
C ILE A 226 1.98 3.93 13.42
N GLY A 227 1.99 5.26 13.55
CA GLY A 227 0.99 6.14 12.97
C GLY A 227 -0.39 6.08 13.63
N GLU A 228 -1.26 6.98 13.18
CA GLU A 228 -2.66 7.05 13.59
C GLU A 228 -3.48 5.96 12.88
N LEU A 229 -4.31 5.21 13.63
CA LEU A 229 -5.15 4.14 13.09
C LEU A 229 -6.46 4.69 12.52
N TYR A 230 -6.74 4.36 11.27
CA TYR A 230 -8.03 4.58 10.60
C TYR A 230 -8.66 3.24 10.23
N ALA A 231 -9.66 2.82 11.00
CA ALA A 231 -10.44 1.62 10.71
C ALA A 231 -11.47 1.89 9.60
N LEU A 232 -11.38 1.14 8.51
CA LEU A 232 -12.33 1.14 7.42
C LEU A 232 -13.29 -0.04 7.61
N HIS A 233 -14.58 0.24 7.55
CA HIS A 233 -15.61 -0.78 7.67
C HIS A 233 -16.44 -0.85 6.40
N SER A 234 -16.71 -2.07 5.94
CA SER A 234 -17.72 -2.34 4.93
C SER A 234 -18.76 -3.31 5.48
N SER A 235 -20.04 -3.09 5.20
CA SER A 235 -21.10 -3.98 5.66
C SER A 235 -20.84 -5.41 5.16
N PRO A 236 -21.01 -6.44 6.01
CA PRO A 236 -20.85 -7.81 5.56
C PRO A 236 -21.79 -8.08 4.40
N THR A 237 -21.28 -8.77 3.36
CA THR A 237 -22.12 -9.20 2.24
C THR A 237 -23.27 -10.04 2.82
N PRO A 238 -24.55 -9.68 2.58
CA PRO A 238 -25.67 -10.49 3.04
C PRO A 238 -25.55 -11.91 2.43
N PRO A 239 -26.02 -12.95 3.14
CA PRO A 239 -25.93 -14.31 2.64
C PRO A 239 -26.65 -14.42 1.28
N PRO A 240 -26.11 -15.22 0.35
CA PRO A 240 -26.71 -15.47 -0.95
C PRO A 240 -28.21 -15.78 -0.86
N THR A 241 -29.04 -15.03 -1.57
CA THR A 241 -30.48 -15.35 -1.70
C THR A 241 -30.76 -16.37 -2.80
N GLU A 242 -29.81 -16.58 -3.73
CA GLU A 242 -29.96 -17.48 -4.87
C GLU A 242 -28.86 -18.55 -4.94
N TRP A 243 -29.20 -19.76 -5.42
CA TRP A 243 -28.30 -20.93 -5.48
C TRP A 243 -27.00 -20.69 -6.30
N GLN A 244 -27.02 -19.80 -7.29
CA GLN A 244 -25.82 -19.46 -8.07
C GLN A 244 -24.82 -18.64 -7.22
N ASP A 245 -25.33 -17.79 -6.33
CA ASP A 245 -24.54 -17.00 -5.39
C ASP A 245 -23.96 -17.86 -4.24
N TRP A 246 -24.56 -19.02 -3.97
CA TRP A 246 -24.01 -20.02 -3.04
C TRP A 246 -22.75 -20.70 -3.61
N PHE A 247 -22.69 -20.97 -4.92
CA PHE A 247 -21.48 -21.54 -5.53
C PHE A 247 -20.35 -20.52 -5.67
N SER A 248 -20.67 -19.24 -5.87
CA SER A 248 -19.67 -18.16 -5.91
C SER A 248 -19.06 -17.91 -4.52
N THR A 249 -19.85 -18.01 -3.45
CA THR A 249 -19.36 -17.93 -2.05
C THR A 249 -18.49 -19.12 -1.63
N LEU A 250 -18.76 -20.34 -2.12
CA LEU A 250 -17.84 -21.48 -1.89
C LEU A 250 -16.49 -21.31 -2.60
N ARG A 251 -16.43 -20.49 -3.64
CA ARG A 251 -15.21 -20.15 -4.37
C ARG A 251 -14.57 -18.84 -3.91
N SER A 252 -15.23 -18.08 -3.03
CA SER A 252 -14.72 -16.78 -2.57
C SER A 252 -13.65 -16.94 -1.50
N VAL A 253 -12.85 -15.90 -1.32
CA VAL A 253 -11.83 -15.85 -0.28
C VAL A 253 -12.50 -15.87 1.10
N PRO A 254 -12.00 -16.64 2.09
CA PRO A 254 -12.48 -16.55 3.47
C PRO A 254 -12.39 -15.11 3.99
N ALA A 255 -13.40 -14.64 4.71
CA ALA A 255 -13.56 -13.23 5.08
C ALA A 255 -12.29 -12.55 5.66
N PRO A 256 -11.54 -13.14 6.61
CA PRO A 256 -10.33 -12.49 7.15
C PRO A 256 -9.25 -12.26 6.09
N LEU A 257 -9.08 -13.19 5.15
CA LEU A 257 -8.12 -13.04 4.04
C LEU A 257 -8.65 -12.09 2.95
N ALA A 258 -9.97 -12.03 2.78
CA ALA A 258 -10.62 -11.12 1.85
C ALA A 258 -10.41 -9.66 2.27
N ASP A 259 -10.52 -9.38 3.57
CA ASP A 259 -10.37 -8.03 4.13
C ASP A 259 -8.99 -7.40 3.86
N HIS A 260 -7.98 -8.22 3.61
CA HIS A 260 -6.66 -7.74 3.23
C HIS A 260 -6.54 -7.33 1.76
N ALA A 261 -7.51 -7.61 0.88
CA ALA A 261 -7.36 -7.30 -0.54
C ALA A 261 -7.30 -5.78 -0.79
N PRO A 262 -6.32 -5.29 -1.59
CA PRO A 262 -6.06 -3.85 -1.75
C PRO A 262 -7.25 -3.07 -2.31
N ILE A 263 -8.13 -3.72 -3.07
CA ILE A 263 -9.34 -3.11 -3.64
C ILE A 263 -10.34 -2.64 -2.57
N HIS A 264 -10.38 -3.24 -1.39
CA HIS A 264 -11.32 -2.87 -0.33
C HIS A 264 -11.04 -1.48 0.25
N TYR A 265 -9.76 -1.12 0.36
CA TYR A 265 -9.35 0.21 0.80
C TYR A 265 -9.89 1.29 -0.14
N SER A 266 -9.67 1.15 -1.45
CA SER A 266 -10.18 2.07 -2.47
C SER A 266 -11.70 2.16 -2.47
N ARG A 267 -12.41 1.02 -2.32
CA ARG A 267 -13.88 0.98 -2.28
C ARG A 267 -14.46 1.68 -1.05
N CYS A 268 -13.90 1.44 0.13
CA CYS A 268 -14.37 2.07 1.37
C CYS A 268 -14.13 3.59 1.33
N LEU A 269 -12.95 4.02 0.90
CA LEU A 269 -12.61 5.44 0.81
C LEU A 269 -13.48 6.18 -0.23
N ALA A 270 -13.84 5.52 -1.33
CA ALA A 270 -14.78 6.08 -2.30
C ALA A 270 -16.20 6.25 -1.71
N ALA A 271 -16.62 5.35 -0.81
CA ALA A 271 -17.93 5.44 -0.16
C ALA A 271 -17.99 6.54 0.92
N MET A 272 -16.89 6.82 1.63
CA MET A 272 -16.83 7.84 2.69
C MET A 272 -17.16 9.26 2.20
N GLU A 273 -16.81 9.58 0.96
CA GLU A 273 -17.15 10.89 0.36
C GLU A 273 -18.62 11.00 -0.04
N SER A 274 -19.32 9.88 -0.23
CA SER A 274 -20.73 9.87 -0.60
C SER A 274 -21.65 10.40 0.52
N PHE A 275 -21.13 10.48 1.74
CA PHE A 275 -21.86 10.89 2.95
C PHE A 275 -21.50 12.29 3.45
N SER A 276 -20.59 12.99 2.79
CA SER A 276 -20.12 14.34 3.18
C SER A 276 -20.60 15.46 2.23
N GLY A 277 -21.60 15.16 1.38
CA GLY A 277 -22.27 16.12 0.50
C GLY A 277 -23.63 16.58 1.01
#